data_AF-A0A933E5J8-F1
#
_entry.id   AF-A0A933E5J8-F1
#
_cell.length_a   1.000
_cell.length_b   1.000
_cell.length_c   1.000
_cell.angle_alpha   90.00
_cell.angle_beta   90.00
_cell.angle_gamma   90.00
#
_symmetry.space_group_name_H-M   'P 1'
#
loop_
_entity.id
_entity.type
_entity.pdbx_description
1 polymer ?
#
loop_
_entity_poly.entity_id
_entity_poly.type
_entity_poly.pdbx_seq_one_letter_code
_entity_poly.pdbx_strand_id
1 'polypeptide(L)'
;TWCPPCRREIPSVVRAYEQFHDQGFEVIGVSLDSDVEAMRTFARENAMPWRQHCDGQRFDGSLVRRFGVQGIPTTFLLNREGRIHEVGLRGEALVEAVGRLVRTIDPYDLNIRPAYLGIEVEDADGGARVKGVNADGSVAGILLPGDVIRSFAGVAIDGTQTLIQNVRRTAAGNTVSVVIVREGTERTFEVMLKPRP
;
A
#
# COMPACT_ATOMS: atom_id res chain seq x y z
N THR A 1 2.30 -25.46 11.58
CA THR A 1 3.49 -26.10 10.97
C THR A 1 3.15 -27.28 10.07
N TRP A 2 2.10 -28.06 10.40
CA TRP A 2 1.76 -29.34 9.77
C TRP A 2 0.91 -29.25 8.49
N CYS A 3 0.33 -28.08 8.18
CA CYS A 3 -0.61 -27.89 7.08
C CYS A 3 0.11 -27.65 5.73
N PRO A 4 0.09 -28.60 4.76
CA PRO A 4 0.79 -28.43 3.48
C PRO A 4 0.35 -27.22 2.65
N PRO A 5 -0.97 -26.92 2.46
CA PRO A 5 -1.36 -25.74 1.70
C PRO A 5 -0.96 -24.44 2.41
N CYS A 6 -0.95 -24.41 3.75
CA CYS A 6 -0.45 -23.26 4.51
C CYS A 6 1.04 -23.05 4.23
N ARG A 7 1.85 -24.12 4.25
CA ARG A 7 3.28 -24.04 3.95
C ARG A 7 3.57 -23.51 2.55
N ARG A 8 2.75 -23.87 1.57
CA ARG A 8 2.86 -23.34 0.20
C ARG A 8 2.53 -21.84 0.10
N GLU A 9 1.71 -21.34 1.00
CA GLU A 9 1.30 -19.92 1.00
C GLU A 9 2.32 -19.01 1.70
N ILE A 10 3.11 -19.53 2.65
CA ILE A 10 4.07 -18.74 3.42
C ILE A 10 4.98 -17.86 2.54
N PRO A 11 5.60 -18.35 1.44
CA PRO A 11 6.44 -17.51 0.60
C PRO A 11 5.72 -16.27 0.05
N SER A 12 4.43 -16.37 -0.24
CA SER A 12 3.62 -15.23 -0.71
C SER A 12 3.36 -14.22 0.41
N VAL A 13 3.10 -14.70 1.63
CA VAL A 13 2.94 -13.83 2.81
C VAL A 13 4.25 -13.13 3.16
N VAL A 14 5.38 -13.85 3.12
CA VAL A 14 6.72 -13.27 3.32
C VAL A 14 6.98 -12.17 2.29
N ARG A 15 6.74 -12.45 1.00
CA ARG A 15 6.90 -11.46 -0.06
C ARG A 15 6.02 -10.22 0.15
N ALA A 16 4.75 -10.39 0.51
CA ALA A 16 3.87 -9.26 0.80
C ALA A 16 4.40 -8.45 2.02
N TYR A 17 4.87 -9.13 3.05
CA TYR A 17 5.44 -8.50 4.23
C TYR A 17 6.70 -7.69 3.88
N GLU A 18 7.68 -8.29 3.22
CA GLU A 18 8.91 -7.63 2.80
C GLU A 18 8.64 -6.41 1.90
N GLN A 19 7.65 -6.49 1.01
CA GLN A 19 7.32 -5.39 0.11
C GLN A 19 6.61 -4.22 0.82
N PHE A 20 5.72 -4.51 1.77
CA PHE A 20 4.76 -3.52 2.26
C PHE A 20 4.87 -3.19 3.76
N HIS A 21 5.71 -3.90 4.53
CA HIS A 21 5.80 -3.70 5.98
C HIS A 21 6.15 -2.25 6.35
N ASP A 22 7.19 -1.71 5.72
CA ASP A 22 7.65 -0.33 5.95
C ASP A 22 6.65 0.73 5.44
N GLN A 23 5.65 0.31 4.66
CA GLN A 23 4.56 1.15 4.17
C GLN A 23 3.31 1.08 5.08
N GLY A 24 3.44 0.48 6.27
CA GLY A 24 2.38 0.40 7.27
C GLY A 24 1.51 -0.85 7.18
N PHE A 25 1.98 -1.90 6.50
CA PHE A 25 1.37 -3.23 6.53
C PHE A 25 1.94 -4.08 7.67
N GLU A 26 1.09 -4.89 8.29
CA GLU A 26 1.48 -5.82 9.35
C GLU A 26 0.76 -7.15 9.16
N VAL A 27 1.41 -8.25 9.53
CA VAL A 27 0.82 -9.59 9.52
C VAL A 27 0.66 -10.06 10.96
N ILE A 28 -0.47 -10.71 11.26
CA ILE A 28 -0.64 -11.45 12.51
C ILE A 28 -0.90 -12.90 12.14
N GLY A 29 0.07 -13.77 12.47
CA GLY A 29 -0.10 -15.19 12.28
C GLY A 29 -0.94 -15.77 13.42
N VAL A 30 -1.99 -16.51 13.08
CA VAL A 30 -2.78 -17.28 14.05
C VAL A 30 -2.58 -18.75 13.71
N SER A 31 -1.79 -19.43 14.53
CA SER A 31 -1.49 -20.85 14.34
C SER A 31 -2.48 -21.73 15.08
N LEU A 32 -2.89 -22.80 14.40
CA LEU A 32 -3.69 -23.91 14.94
C LEU A 32 -2.79 -25.12 15.27
N ASP A 33 -1.50 -24.89 15.53
CA ASP A 33 -0.63 -25.90 16.12
C ASP A 33 -1.05 -26.21 17.56
N SER A 34 -0.85 -27.44 18.02
CA SER A 34 -0.98 -27.80 19.44
C SER A 34 0.31 -27.57 20.23
N ASP A 35 1.44 -27.45 19.54
CA ASP A 35 2.77 -27.22 20.12
C ASP A 35 3.26 -25.82 19.74
N VAL A 36 3.31 -24.94 20.74
CA VAL A 36 3.72 -23.54 20.58
C VAL A 36 5.22 -23.42 20.25
N GLU A 37 6.07 -24.28 20.81
CA GLU A 37 7.52 -24.23 20.56
C GLU A 37 7.86 -24.74 19.16
N ALA A 38 7.17 -25.79 18.70
CA ALA A 38 7.26 -26.24 17.32
C ALA A 38 6.82 -25.12 16.35
N MET A 39 5.73 -24.42 16.66
CA MET A 39 5.27 -23.26 15.88
C MET A 39 6.33 -22.14 15.84
N ARG A 40 6.89 -21.75 16.99
CA ARG A 40 7.93 -20.71 17.08
C ARG A 40 9.19 -21.08 16.29
N THR A 41 9.61 -22.34 16.36
CA THR A 41 10.76 -22.84 15.62
C THR A 41 10.51 -22.80 14.12
N PHE A 42 9.35 -23.29 13.69
CA PHE A 42 8.95 -23.23 12.30
C PHE A 42 8.84 -21.79 11.77
N ALA A 43 8.30 -20.86 12.55
CA ALA A 43 8.22 -19.45 12.15
C ALA A 43 9.61 -18.84 11.91
N ARG A 44 10.59 -19.14 12.77
CA ARG A 44 12.00 -18.72 12.59
C ARG A 44 12.62 -19.32 11.34
N GLU A 45 12.44 -20.62 11.12
CA GLU A 45 13.00 -21.34 9.97
C GLU A 45 12.43 -20.90 8.63
N ASN A 46 11.21 -20.36 8.62
CA ASN A 46 10.49 -19.96 7.40
C ASN A 46 10.42 -18.44 7.22
N ALA A 47 11.30 -17.68 7.89
CA ALA A 47 11.39 -16.22 7.79
C ALA A 47 10.03 -15.53 8.00
N MET A 48 9.32 -15.90 9.06
CA MET A 48 8.05 -15.30 9.45
C MET A 48 8.28 -14.34 10.65
N PRO A 49 8.84 -13.13 10.44
CA PRO A 49 9.27 -12.23 11.51
C PRO A 49 8.10 -11.60 12.29
N TRP A 50 6.89 -11.66 11.73
CA TRP A 50 5.71 -11.07 12.31
C TRP A 50 5.18 -11.82 13.53
N ARG A 51 4.33 -11.16 14.32
CA ARG A 51 3.76 -11.71 15.54
C ARG A 51 2.92 -12.96 15.26
N GLN A 52 3.15 -13.99 16.06
CA GLN A 52 2.41 -15.25 16.03
C GLN A 52 1.58 -15.41 17.30
N HIS A 53 0.33 -15.81 17.14
CA HIS A 53 -0.54 -16.28 18.22
C HIS A 53 -0.79 -17.77 18.04
N CYS A 54 -0.75 -18.53 19.13
CA CYS A 54 -1.08 -19.95 19.17
C CYS A 54 -1.59 -20.25 20.57
N ASP A 55 -2.82 -20.76 20.68
CA ASP A 55 -3.47 -21.10 21.94
C ASP A 55 -3.45 -22.61 22.24
N GLY A 56 -2.89 -23.41 21.34
CA GLY A 56 -2.83 -24.87 21.45
C GLY A 56 -4.17 -25.58 21.21
N GLN A 57 -5.26 -24.84 20.95
CA GLN A 57 -6.62 -25.37 20.90
C GLN A 57 -7.04 -25.83 19.50
N ARG A 58 -6.17 -25.70 18.50
CA ARG A 58 -6.46 -26.08 17.11
C ARG A 58 -7.77 -25.43 16.64
N PHE A 59 -8.71 -26.21 16.09
CA PHE A 59 -10.00 -25.70 15.61
C PHE A 59 -10.99 -25.32 16.73
N ASP A 60 -10.69 -25.66 17.99
CA ASP A 60 -11.51 -25.30 19.15
C ASP A 60 -11.14 -23.94 19.75
N GLY A 61 -10.15 -23.24 19.19
CA GLY A 61 -9.70 -21.93 19.65
C GLY A 61 -10.78 -20.85 19.53
N SER A 62 -10.77 -19.88 20.45
CA SER A 62 -11.78 -18.81 20.48
C SER A 62 -11.75 -17.92 19.23
N LEU A 63 -10.56 -17.69 18.67
CA LEU A 63 -10.40 -16.92 17.42
C LEU A 63 -10.96 -17.68 16.21
N VAL A 64 -10.74 -19.00 16.14
CA VAL A 64 -11.27 -19.85 15.05
C VAL A 64 -12.80 -19.75 15.02
N ARG A 65 -13.46 -19.92 16.18
CA ARG A 65 -14.92 -19.77 16.29
C ARG A 65 -15.39 -18.36 15.96
N ARG A 66 -14.75 -17.34 16.53
CA ARG A 66 -15.16 -15.92 16.35
C ARG A 66 -15.09 -15.46 14.90
N PHE A 67 -14.08 -15.92 14.16
CA PHE A 67 -13.88 -15.57 12.76
C PHE A 67 -14.50 -16.59 11.79
N GLY A 68 -15.24 -17.59 12.30
CA GLY A 68 -15.92 -18.59 11.47
C GLY A 68 -14.99 -19.44 10.61
N VAL A 69 -13.76 -19.70 11.09
CA VAL A 69 -12.74 -20.43 10.32
C VAL A 69 -13.09 -21.92 10.27
N GLN A 70 -13.43 -22.41 9.07
CA GLN A 70 -13.77 -23.82 8.84
C GLN A 70 -12.62 -24.64 8.23
N GLY A 71 -11.54 -23.98 7.82
CA GLY A 71 -10.39 -24.63 7.18
C GLY A 71 -9.16 -23.74 7.16
N ILE A 72 -8.00 -24.35 6.92
CA ILE A 72 -6.72 -23.63 6.80
C ILE A 72 -6.01 -23.98 5.48
N PRO A 73 -5.26 -23.03 4.88
CA PRO A 73 -5.10 -21.63 5.32
C PRO A 73 -6.40 -20.83 5.19
N THR A 74 -6.56 -19.80 6.03
CA THR A 74 -7.56 -18.73 5.92
C THR A 74 -6.86 -17.41 6.21
N THR A 75 -7.10 -16.39 5.39
CA THR A 75 -6.51 -15.05 5.56
C THR A 75 -7.65 -14.05 5.68
N PHE A 76 -7.44 -13.01 6.49
CA PHE A 76 -8.32 -11.86 6.60
C PHE A 76 -7.47 -10.63 6.36
N LEU A 77 -7.82 -9.83 5.36
CA LEU A 77 -7.18 -8.55 5.10
C LEU A 77 -8.04 -7.45 5.74
N LEU A 78 -7.48 -6.77 6.73
CA LEU A 78 -8.16 -5.72 7.49
C LEU A 78 -7.59 -4.34 7.14
N ASN A 79 -8.44 -3.32 7.21
CA ASN A 79 -8.01 -1.93 7.15
C ASN A 79 -7.60 -1.41 8.55
N ARG A 80 -7.17 -0.13 8.66
CA ARG A 80 -6.68 0.44 9.92
C ARG A 80 -7.75 0.57 11.01
N GLU A 81 -9.02 0.64 10.63
CA GLU A 81 -10.16 0.67 11.54
C GLU A 81 -10.56 -0.73 12.01
N GLY A 82 -9.83 -1.77 11.58
CA GLY A 82 -10.09 -3.17 11.95
C GLY A 82 -11.27 -3.80 11.20
N ARG A 83 -11.70 -3.22 10.08
CA ARG A 83 -12.76 -3.78 9.22
C ARG A 83 -12.14 -4.75 8.22
N ILE A 84 -12.82 -5.88 8.01
CA ILE A 84 -12.42 -6.86 7.00
C ILE A 84 -12.72 -6.31 5.61
N HIS A 85 -11.69 -6.18 4.78
CA HIS A 85 -11.80 -5.81 3.37
C HIS A 85 -11.99 -7.05 2.50
N GLU A 86 -11.15 -8.06 2.68
CA GLU A 86 -11.17 -9.30 1.89
C GLU A 86 -10.81 -10.52 2.76
N VAL A 87 -11.28 -11.70 2.34
CA VAL A 87 -11.07 -12.98 3.03
C VAL A 87 -10.61 -14.03 2.03
N GLY A 88 -9.66 -14.89 2.43
CA GLY A 88 -9.29 -16.06 1.65
C GLY A 88 -8.27 -15.81 0.54
N LEU A 89 -7.64 -14.62 0.50
CA LEU A 89 -6.60 -14.27 -0.46
C LEU A 89 -5.35 -15.16 -0.36
N ARG A 90 -4.82 -15.57 -1.51
CA ARG A 90 -3.65 -16.45 -1.65
C ARG A 90 -2.75 -15.98 -2.77
N GLY A 91 -1.48 -16.38 -2.73
CA GLY A 91 -0.55 -16.19 -3.84
C GLY A 91 -0.45 -14.73 -4.25
N GLU A 92 -0.50 -14.48 -5.56
CA GLU A 92 -0.37 -13.13 -6.10
C GLU A 92 -1.56 -12.23 -5.74
N ALA A 93 -2.77 -12.79 -5.65
CA ALA A 93 -3.95 -12.02 -5.26
C ALA A 93 -3.81 -11.41 -3.86
N LEU A 94 -3.11 -12.08 -2.94
CA LEU A 94 -2.78 -11.52 -1.63
C LEU A 94 -1.85 -10.31 -1.76
N VAL A 95 -0.76 -10.45 -2.51
CA VAL A 95 0.26 -9.40 -2.70
C VAL A 95 -0.38 -8.17 -3.37
N GLU A 96 -1.16 -8.37 -4.43
CA GLU A 96 -1.86 -7.31 -5.14
C GLU A 96 -2.90 -6.60 -4.26
N ALA A 97 -3.69 -7.33 -3.47
CA ALA A 97 -4.68 -6.73 -2.58
C ALA A 97 -4.04 -5.88 -1.49
N VAL A 98 -2.95 -6.36 -0.87
CA VAL A 98 -2.18 -5.57 0.10
C VAL A 98 -1.60 -4.33 -0.58
N GLY A 99 -0.97 -4.48 -1.75
CA GLY A 99 -0.41 -3.37 -2.50
C GLY A 99 -1.45 -2.30 -2.85
N ARG A 100 -2.67 -2.71 -3.23
CA ARG A 100 -3.78 -1.75 -3.45
C ARG A 100 -4.12 -0.99 -2.17
N LEU A 101 -4.35 -1.69 -1.05
CA LEU A 101 -4.75 -1.04 0.21
C LEU A 101 -3.69 -0.14 0.81
N VAL A 102 -2.43 -0.52 0.70
CA VAL A 102 -1.30 0.28 1.19
C VAL A 102 -1.09 1.54 0.34
N ARG A 103 -1.34 1.44 -0.97
CA ARG A 103 -1.21 2.57 -1.90
C ARG A 103 -2.42 3.51 -1.87
N THR A 104 -3.61 3.02 -1.54
CA THR A 104 -4.78 3.86 -1.33
C THR A 104 -4.75 4.50 0.04
N ILE A 105 -4.60 5.83 0.09
CA ILE A 105 -4.93 6.58 1.31
C ILE A 105 -6.41 6.32 1.63
N ASP A 106 -6.71 5.82 2.83
CA ASP A 106 -8.07 5.92 3.37
C ASP A 106 -8.37 7.42 3.51
N PRO A 107 -9.34 7.97 2.76
CA PRO A 107 -9.64 9.40 2.79
C PRO A 107 -10.06 9.93 4.18
N TYR A 108 -10.25 9.05 5.17
CA TYR A 108 -10.59 9.40 6.56
C TYR A 108 -9.47 9.14 7.58
N ASP A 109 -8.28 8.72 7.16
CA ASP A 109 -7.12 8.58 8.07
C ASP A 109 -6.54 9.96 8.41
N LEU A 110 -7.01 10.52 9.53
CA LEU A 110 -6.61 11.84 10.04
C LEU A 110 -5.11 11.94 10.42
N ASN A 111 -4.39 10.82 10.50
CA ASN A 111 -2.97 10.80 10.86
C ASN A 111 -2.03 10.81 9.64
N ILE A 112 -2.56 10.68 8.42
CA ILE A 112 -1.75 10.73 7.20
C ILE A 112 -1.74 12.14 6.64
N ARG A 113 -0.55 12.75 6.60
CA ARG A 113 -0.36 14.00 5.85
C ARG A 113 -0.43 13.68 4.35
N PRO A 114 -1.37 14.27 3.60
CA PRO A 114 -1.44 14.03 2.16
C PRO A 114 -0.14 14.48 1.49
N ALA A 115 0.21 13.84 0.38
CA ALA A 115 1.34 14.24 -0.43
C ALA A 115 1.21 15.70 -0.92
N TYR A 116 2.34 16.35 -1.10
CA TYR A 116 2.43 17.74 -1.51
C TYR A 116 3.41 17.91 -2.66
N LEU A 117 2.89 18.20 -3.85
CA LEU A 117 3.76 18.52 -4.99
C LEU A 117 4.48 19.87 -4.81
N GLY A 118 3.83 20.84 -4.17
CA GLY A 118 4.35 22.21 -4.04
C GLY A 118 4.33 22.96 -5.37
N ILE A 119 3.18 22.96 -6.04
CA ILE A 119 2.96 23.67 -7.29
C ILE A 119 1.65 24.45 -7.25
N GLU A 120 1.64 25.57 -7.95
CA GLU A 120 0.43 26.28 -8.34
C GLU A 120 0.07 25.86 -9.77
N VAL A 121 -1.20 25.54 -10.01
CA VAL A 121 -1.67 25.04 -11.30
C VAL A 121 -2.93 25.74 -11.77
N GLU A 122 -3.11 25.80 -13.08
CA GLU A 122 -4.34 26.21 -13.76
C GLU A 122 -4.74 25.17 -14.81
N ASP A 123 -6.00 25.17 -15.22
CA ASP A 123 -6.48 24.24 -16.24
C ASP A 123 -5.83 24.56 -17.60
N ALA A 124 -5.51 23.52 -18.35
CA ALA A 124 -5.03 23.61 -19.72
C ALA A 124 -5.58 22.46 -20.56
N ASP A 125 -5.51 22.58 -21.88
CA ASP A 125 -6.08 21.57 -22.79
C ASP A 125 -5.48 20.19 -22.58
N GLY A 126 -6.27 19.33 -21.91
CA GLY A 126 -5.95 17.96 -21.53
C GLY A 126 -4.87 17.82 -20.46
N GLY A 127 -4.78 18.76 -19.52
CA GLY A 127 -3.85 18.66 -18.40
C GLY A 127 -3.93 19.81 -17.41
N ALA A 128 -3.03 19.80 -16.42
CA ALA A 128 -2.86 20.90 -15.47
C ALA A 128 -1.56 21.64 -15.78
N ARG A 129 -1.64 22.93 -16.09
CA ARG A 129 -0.47 23.78 -16.36
C ARG A 129 0.12 24.31 -15.08
N VAL A 130 1.42 24.15 -14.91
CA VAL A 130 2.18 24.69 -13.78
C VAL A 130 2.35 26.20 -13.94
N LYS A 131 1.89 26.97 -12.96
CA LYS A 131 2.13 28.43 -12.87
C LYS A 131 3.34 28.76 -12.03
N GLY A 132 3.54 27.99 -10.96
CA GLY A 132 4.56 28.25 -9.95
C GLY A 132 5.00 26.94 -9.31
N VAL A 133 6.24 26.93 -8.86
CA VAL A 133 6.85 25.79 -8.14
C VAL A 133 7.45 26.32 -6.86
N ASN A 134 7.00 25.79 -5.73
CA ASN A 134 7.50 26.15 -4.42
C ASN A 134 8.85 25.48 -4.19
N ALA A 135 9.82 26.22 -3.64
CA ALA A 135 11.19 25.75 -3.46
C ALA A 135 11.31 24.54 -2.53
N ASP A 136 10.37 24.37 -1.60
CA ASP A 136 10.28 23.24 -0.68
C ASP A 136 9.48 22.05 -1.24
N GLY A 137 8.82 22.23 -2.40
CA GLY A 137 7.96 21.25 -3.06
C GLY A 137 8.67 19.97 -3.47
N SER A 138 7.89 18.92 -3.75
CA SER A 138 8.41 17.63 -4.23
C SER A 138 9.01 17.72 -5.62
N VAL A 139 8.56 18.68 -6.43
CA VAL A 139 9.02 18.88 -7.82
C VAL A 139 9.94 20.09 -7.99
N ALA A 140 10.45 20.65 -6.88
CA ALA A 140 11.41 21.74 -6.91
C ALA A 140 12.65 21.32 -7.72
N GLY A 141 12.98 22.08 -8.78
CA GLY A 141 14.08 21.77 -9.70
C GLY A 141 13.77 20.72 -10.76
N ILE A 142 12.57 20.14 -10.76
CA ILE A 142 12.12 19.14 -11.76
C ILE A 142 11.14 19.79 -12.75
N LEU A 143 10.04 20.32 -12.22
CA LEU A 143 9.03 21.02 -12.99
C LEU A 143 9.31 22.51 -13.06
N LEU A 144 8.86 23.13 -14.15
CA LEU A 144 9.00 24.55 -14.42
C LEU A 144 7.64 25.18 -14.74
N PRO A 145 7.45 26.48 -14.46
CA PRO A 145 6.30 27.22 -14.98
C PRO A 145 6.14 27.04 -16.48
N GLY A 146 4.91 26.77 -16.93
CA GLY A 146 4.57 26.50 -18.33
C GLY A 146 4.43 25.01 -18.67
N ASP A 147 4.99 24.10 -17.86
CA ASP A 147 4.81 22.66 -18.03
C ASP A 147 3.34 22.26 -17.91
N VAL A 148 2.89 21.33 -18.75
CA VAL A 148 1.53 20.77 -18.68
C VAL A 148 1.60 19.33 -18.22
N ILE A 149 1.07 19.05 -17.03
CA ILE A 149 1.00 17.69 -16.48
C ILE A 149 -0.13 16.93 -17.17
N ARG A 150 0.23 15.79 -17.80
CA ARG A 150 -0.67 14.90 -18.54
C ARG A 150 -0.98 13.61 -17.78
N SER A 151 -0.08 13.15 -16.92
CA SER A 151 -0.29 11.96 -16.10
C SER A 151 0.43 12.09 -14.75
N PHE A 152 -0.18 11.52 -13.72
CA PHE A 152 0.36 11.45 -12.37
C PHE A 152 0.08 10.06 -11.79
N ALA A 153 1.13 9.38 -11.33
CA ALA A 153 1.06 8.00 -10.82
C ALA A 153 0.37 7.03 -11.81
N GLY A 154 0.58 7.23 -13.11
CA GLY A 154 -0.05 6.45 -14.18
C GLY A 154 -1.50 6.83 -14.51
N VAL A 155 -2.11 7.77 -13.79
CA VAL A 155 -3.47 8.26 -14.05
C VAL A 155 -3.42 9.48 -14.94
N ALA A 156 -4.17 9.45 -16.04
CA ALA A 156 -4.32 10.60 -16.94
C ALA A 156 -4.94 11.80 -16.20
N ILE A 157 -4.37 12.98 -16.43
CA ILE A 157 -4.80 14.25 -15.85
C ILE A 157 -5.46 15.06 -16.96
N ASP A 158 -6.75 15.34 -16.80
CA ASP A 158 -7.56 16.15 -17.72
C ASP A 158 -7.77 17.58 -17.22
N GLY A 159 -7.35 17.89 -16.00
CA GLY A 159 -7.44 19.21 -15.39
C GLY A 159 -6.90 19.27 -13.97
N THR A 160 -6.92 20.46 -13.38
CA THR A 160 -6.41 20.75 -12.04
C THR A 160 -7.10 19.93 -10.95
N GLN A 161 -8.42 19.77 -11.03
CA GLN A 161 -9.19 19.05 -10.02
C GLN A 161 -8.78 17.57 -9.95
N THR A 162 -8.61 16.92 -11.10
CA THR A 162 -8.16 15.53 -11.19
C THR A 162 -6.75 15.38 -10.63
N LEU A 163 -5.83 16.31 -10.94
CA LEU A 163 -4.49 16.31 -10.36
C LEU A 163 -4.54 16.45 -8.83
N ILE A 164 -5.27 17.43 -8.31
CA ILE A 164 -5.38 17.68 -6.86
C ILE A 164 -5.92 16.45 -6.14
N GLN A 165 -6.94 15.79 -6.69
CA GLN A 165 -7.51 14.59 -6.08
C GLN A 165 -6.53 13.43 -6.07
N ASN A 166 -5.81 13.19 -7.17
CA ASN A 166 -4.83 12.10 -7.25
C ASN A 166 -3.64 12.35 -6.31
N VAL A 167 -3.14 13.59 -6.24
CA VAL A 167 -2.07 13.97 -5.30
C VAL A 167 -2.52 13.75 -3.86
N ARG A 168 -3.73 14.21 -3.49
CA ARG A 168 -4.28 14.02 -2.12
C ARG A 168 -4.50 12.57 -1.73
N ARG A 169 -4.72 11.68 -2.71
CA ARG A 169 -4.89 10.24 -2.51
C ARG A 169 -3.57 9.47 -2.46
N THR A 170 -2.44 10.14 -2.69
CA THR A 170 -1.11 9.52 -2.66
C THR A 170 -0.40 9.84 -1.35
N ALA A 171 0.17 8.81 -0.72
CA ALA A 171 0.93 8.97 0.52
C ALA A 171 2.26 9.70 0.28
N ALA A 172 2.64 10.54 1.24
CA ALA A 172 3.99 11.07 1.33
C ALA A 172 5.01 9.93 1.51
N GLY A 173 6.21 10.10 0.98
CA GLY A 173 7.27 9.09 0.93
C GLY A 173 7.25 8.24 -0.35
N ASN A 174 6.12 8.16 -1.05
CA ASN A 174 6.01 7.40 -2.29
C ASN A 174 6.70 8.11 -3.46
N THR A 175 7.42 7.33 -4.27
CA THR A 175 7.88 7.78 -5.60
C THR A 175 6.81 7.48 -6.64
N VAL A 176 6.46 8.48 -7.45
CA VAL A 176 5.46 8.37 -8.51
C VAL A 176 5.98 8.91 -9.83
N SER A 177 5.50 8.32 -10.92
CA SER A 177 5.75 8.82 -12.26
C SER A 177 4.87 10.05 -12.55
N VAL A 178 5.48 11.10 -13.08
CA VAL A 178 4.79 12.31 -13.53
C VAL A 178 5.16 12.55 -14.98
N VAL A 179 4.15 12.57 -15.84
CA VAL A 179 4.32 12.84 -17.27
C VAL A 179 3.90 14.27 -17.56
N ILE A 180 4.79 15.03 -18.18
CA ILE A 180 4.53 16.41 -18.59
C ILE A 180 4.75 16.59 -20.08
N VAL A 181 4.21 17.68 -20.61
CA VAL A 181 4.59 18.24 -21.90
C VAL A 181 5.25 19.59 -21.66
N ARG A 182 6.49 19.73 -22.15
CA ARG A 182 7.26 20.99 -22.17
C ARG A 182 7.60 21.29 -23.62
N GLU A 183 7.14 22.45 -24.12
CA GLU A 183 7.40 22.89 -25.50
C GLU A 183 7.00 21.83 -26.55
N GLY A 184 5.89 21.11 -26.32
CA GLY A 184 5.39 20.06 -27.22
C GLY A 184 6.10 18.71 -27.10
N THR A 185 7.12 18.58 -26.25
CA THR A 185 7.82 17.31 -26.01
C THR A 185 7.37 16.69 -24.69
N GLU A 186 6.99 15.42 -24.72
CA GLU A 186 6.63 14.66 -23.54
C GLU A 186 7.87 14.23 -22.74
N ARG A 187 7.80 14.34 -21.41
CA ARG A 187 8.86 13.93 -20.49
C ARG A 187 8.26 13.25 -19.27
N THR A 188 8.93 12.20 -18.79
CA THR A 188 8.53 11.45 -17.59
C THR A 188 9.57 11.64 -16.50
N PHE A 189 9.10 11.91 -15.28
CA PHE A 189 9.94 12.06 -14.10
C PHE A 189 9.44 11.14 -12.98
N GLU A 190 10.36 10.51 -12.27
CA GLU A 190 10.07 9.82 -11.02
C GLU A 190 10.26 10.81 -9.86
N VAL A 191 9.19 11.08 -9.12
CA VAL A 191 9.14 12.13 -8.09
C VAL A 191 8.78 11.51 -6.76
N MET A 192 9.66 11.65 -5.77
CA MET A 192 9.37 11.30 -4.39
C MET A 192 8.52 12.40 -3.74
N LEU A 193 7.34 12.03 -3.26
CA LEU A 193 6.38 12.97 -2.69
C LEU A 193 6.71 13.29 -1.24
N LYS A 194 6.90 14.57 -0.94
CA LYS A 194 7.05 15.10 0.41
C LYS A 194 5.70 15.23 1.11
N PRO A 195 5.66 15.13 2.45
CA PRO A 195 4.46 15.46 3.21
C PRO A 195 4.13 16.94 3.05
N ARG A 196 2.83 17.25 3.07
CA ARG A 196 2.39 18.65 3.16
C ARG A 196 2.97 19.29 4.43
N PRO A 197 3.59 20.49 4.31
CA PRO A 197 4.07 21.26 5.46
C PRO A 197 3.00 21.40 6.55
#